data_AF-A0ABD0RW92-F1
#
_entry.id   AF-A0ABD0RW92-F1
#
_cell.length_a   1.000
_cell.length_b   1.000
_cell.length_c   1.000
_cell.angle_alpha   90.00
_cell.angle_beta   90.00
_cell.angle_gamma   90.00
#
_symmetry.space_group_name_H-M   'P 1'
#
loop_
_entity.id
_entity.type
_entity.pdbx_description
1 polymer ?
#
loop_
_entity_poly.entity_id
_entity_poly.type
_entity_poly.pdbx_seq_one_letter_code
_entity_poly.pdbx_strand_id
1 'polypeptide(L)' 'PSGEIEEGDSVTLNCSSDSNPPAEISWFKGGTIVGSGRIYSISKISSDHSGEYKCKARNEHGQKDSDGVTLNI' A
#
# COMPACT_ATOMS: atom_id res chain seq x y z
N PRO A 1 6.99 4.39 20.80
CA PRO A 1 7.61 3.20 20.17
C PRO A 1 6.99 2.98 18.79
N SER A 2 7.64 3.48 17.74
CA SER A 2 7.34 3.04 16.37
C SER A 2 7.89 1.63 16.27
N GLY A 3 7.02 0.62 16.27
CA GLY A 3 7.44 -0.78 16.24
C GLY A 3 8.38 -1.02 15.06
N GLU A 4 9.54 -1.60 15.35
CA GLU A 4 10.45 -2.10 14.33
C GLU A 4 9.75 -3.31 13.67
N ILE A 5 9.72 -3.34 12.34
CA ILE A 5 9.12 -4.43 11.59
C ILE A 5 10.17 -5.52 11.51
N GLU A 6 9.88 -6.71 12.05
CA GLU A 6 10.82 -7.83 12.03
C GLU A 6 10.48 -8.84 10.92
N GLU A 7 11.48 -9.62 10.48
CA GLU A 7 11.24 -10.70 9.53
C GLU A 7 10.25 -11.73 10.10
N GLY A 8 9.26 -12.10 9.30
CA GLY A 8 8.18 -13.00 9.71
C GLY A 8 6.93 -12.28 10.23
N ASP A 9 6.98 -10.96 10.45
CA ASP A 9 5.82 -10.18 10.86
C ASP A 9 4.76 -10.07 9.76
N SER A 10 3.57 -9.64 10.18
CA SER A 10 2.47 -9.32 9.28
C SER A 10 2.24 -7.83 9.23
N VAL A 11 2.37 -7.24 8.04
CA VAL A 11 2.15 -5.82 7.82
C VAL A 11 0.87 -5.65 7.02
N THR A 12 0.02 -4.73 7.49
CA THR A 12 -1.22 -4.36 6.80
C THR A 12 -1.19 -2.89 6.46
N LEU A 13 -1.24 -2.60 5.17
CA LEU A 13 -1.36 -1.25 4.64
C LEU A 13 -2.83 -0.98 4.31
N ASN A 14 -3.30 0.21 4.69
CA ASN A 14 -4.66 0.65 4.43
C ASN A 14 -4.61 1.94 3.60
N CYS A 15 -5.40 1.96 2.52
CA CYS A 15 -5.61 3.11 1.69
C CYS A 15 -7.04 3.61 1.85
N SER A 16 -7.18 4.82 2.39
CA SER A 16 -8.46 5.51 2.49
C SER A 16 -8.58 6.52 1.34
N SER A 17 -9.73 6.54 0.68
CA SER A 17 -10.03 7.51 -0.37
C SER A 17 -11.49 7.95 -0.29
N ASP A 18 -11.68 9.26 -0.13
CA ASP A 18 -13.00 9.90 -0.16
C ASP A 18 -13.37 10.21 -1.61
N SER A 19 -13.88 9.19 -2.30
CA SER A 19 -14.31 9.28 -3.70
C SER A 19 -15.79 8.93 -3.82
N ASN A 20 -16.53 9.73 -4.59
CA ASN A 20 -17.89 9.41 -5.02
C ASN A 20 -18.00 9.64 -6.55
N PRO A 21 -18.23 8.60 -7.37
CA PRO A 21 -18.40 7.19 -7.00
C PRO A 21 -17.18 6.54 -6.32
N PRO A 22 -17.31 5.31 -5.77
CA PRO A 22 -16.20 4.62 -5.12
C PRO A 22 -14.99 4.46 -6.05
N ALA A 23 -13.81 4.87 -5.60
CA ALA A 23 -12.58 4.68 -6.36
C ALA A 23 -12.08 3.24 -6.28
N GLU A 24 -11.57 2.75 -7.40
CA GLU A 24 -10.75 1.55 -7.48
C GLU A 24 -9.35 1.85 -6.93
N ILE A 25 -8.89 1.02 -5.99
CA ILE A 25 -7.61 1.20 -5.33
C ILE A 25 -6.62 0.14 -5.82
N SER A 26 -5.43 0.59 -6.21
CA SER A 26 -4.31 -0.25 -6.62
C SER A 26 -3.06 0.10 -5.84
N TRP A 27 -2.30 -0.91 -5.41
CA TRP A 27 -1.06 -0.77 -4.67
C TRP A 27 0.15 -0.91 -5.59
N PHE A 28 1.12 -0.04 -5.39
CA PHE A 28 2.36 0.04 -6.15
C PHE A 28 3.55 -0.06 -5.21
N LYS A 29 4.53 -0.90 -5.56
CA LYS A 29 5.85 -0.97 -4.93
C LYS A 29 6.91 -0.56 -5.95
N GLY A 30 7.60 0.56 -5.71
CA GLY A 30 8.65 1.04 -6.63
C GLY A 30 8.19 1.22 -8.09
N GLY A 31 6.91 1.51 -8.32
CA GLY A 31 6.31 1.66 -9.66
C GLY A 31 5.61 0.41 -10.22
N THR A 32 5.79 -0.76 -9.59
CA THR A 32 5.15 -2.01 -10.00
C THR A 32 3.87 -2.27 -9.22
N ILE A 33 2.79 -2.68 -9.89
CA ILE A 33 1.53 -3.05 -9.20
C ILE A 33 1.76 -4.34 -8.41
N VAL A 34 1.46 -4.31 -7.11
CA VAL A 34 1.61 -5.46 -6.20
C VAL A 34 0.26 -5.98 -5.68
N GLY A 35 -0.80 -5.19 -5.79
CA GLY A 35 -2.11 -5.60 -5.32
C GLY A 35 -3.20 -4.59 -5.64
N SER A 36 -4.43 -4.92 -5.26
CA SER A 36 -5.61 -4.07 -5.40
C SER A 36 -6.52 -4.19 -4.19
N GLY A 37 -7.40 -3.20 -4.02
CA GLY A 37 -8.28 -3.08 -2.86
C GLY A 37 -7.77 -2.11 -1.80
N ARG A 38 -8.64 -1.77 -0.86
CA ARG A 38 -8.35 -0.80 0.22
C ARG A 38 -7.31 -1.31 1.21
N ILE A 39 -7.20 -2.63 1.37
CA ILE A 39 -6.33 -3.28 2.34
C ILE A 39 -5.33 -4.15 1.57
N TYR A 40 -4.05 -3.95 1.83
CA TYR A 40 -2.97 -4.79 1.32
C TYR A 40 -2.22 -5.40 2.50
N SER A 41 -2.25 -6.73 2.60
CA SER A 41 -1.65 -7.47 3.70
C SER A 41 -0.49 -8.31 3.20
N ILE A 42 0.67 -8.14 3.83
CA ILE A 42 1.85 -8.95 3.62
C ILE A 42 1.98 -9.85 4.85
N SER A 43 1.91 -11.17 4.63
CA SER A 43 2.15 -12.16 5.68
C SER A 43 3.61 -12.61 5.60
N LYS A 44 4.28 -12.74 6.74
CA LYS A 44 5.70 -13.13 6.81
C LYS A 44 6.59 -12.21 5.97
N ILE A 45 6.65 -10.95 6.38
CA ILE A 45 7.48 -9.95 5.71
C ILE A 45 8.97 -10.34 5.78
N SER A 46 9.73 -9.91 4.79
CA SER A 46 11.15 -10.24 4.63
C SER A 46 11.86 -9.08 3.93
N SER A 47 13.18 -9.11 3.85
CA SER A 47 13.95 -8.05 3.16
C SER A 47 13.55 -7.83 1.69
N ASP A 48 13.01 -8.85 1.01
CA ASP A 48 12.46 -8.72 -0.35
C ASP A 48 11.20 -7.83 -0.41
N HIS A 49 10.51 -7.65 0.71
CA HIS A 49 9.35 -6.78 0.81
C HIS A 49 9.74 -5.33 1.14
N SER A 50 10.98 -5.05 1.51
CA SER A 50 11.46 -3.69 1.76
C SER A 50 11.30 -2.82 0.50
N GLY A 51 10.90 -1.56 0.69
CA GLY A 51 10.68 -0.61 -0.38
C GLY A 51 9.53 0.37 -0.14
N GLU A 52 9.36 1.31 -1.07
CA GLU A 52 8.30 2.32 -1.01
C GLU A 52 6.99 1.78 -1.61
N TYR A 53 5.92 1.82 -0.82
CA TYR A 53 4.56 1.46 -1.20
C TYR A 53 3.70 2.71 -1.34
N LYS A 54 2.92 2.77 -2.41
CA LYS A 54 1.94 3.83 -2.70
C LYS A 54 0.63 3.19 -3.13
N CYS A 55 -0.49 3.75 -2.70
CA CYS A 55 -1.78 3.39 -3.28
C CYS A 55 -2.25 4.47 -4.26
N LYS A 56 -2.90 4.04 -5.34
CA LYS A 56 -3.54 4.91 -6.32
C LYS A 56 -5.03 4.65 -6.28
N ALA A 57 -5.81 5.68 -6.02
CA ALA A 57 -7.26 5.67 -6.10
C ALA A 57 -7.69 6.25 -7.44
N ARG A 58 -8.43 5.47 -8.25
CA ARG A 58 -8.94 5.88 -9.55
C ARG A 58 -10.46 5.78 -9.58
N ASN A 59 -11.11 6.81 -10.09
CA ASN A 59 -12.55 6.84 -10.31
C ASN A 59 -12.86 7.55 -11.64
N GLU A 60 -14.13 7.66 -12.01
CA GLU A 60 -14.56 8.32 -13.26
C GLU A 60 -14.08 9.78 -13.39
N HIS A 61 -13.91 10.47 -12.26
CA HIS A 61 -13.47 11.86 -12.22
C HIS A 61 -11.95 12.03 -12.32
N GLY A 62 -11.17 10.96 -12.19
CA GLY A 62 -9.72 11.02 -12.26
C GLY A 62 -9.01 10.02 -11.36
N GLN A 63 -7.72 10.27 -11.11
CA GLN A 63 -6.88 9.41 -10.27
C GLN A 63 -6.03 10.26 -9.33
N LYS A 64 -5.76 9.73 -8.13
CA LYS A 64 -4.90 10.34 -7.13
C LYS A 64 -4.01 9.29 -6.46
N ASP A 65 -2.76 9.63 -6.29
CA ASP A 65 -1.77 8.82 -5.56
C ASP A 65 -1.73 9.24 -4.08
N SER A 66 -1.46 8.28 -3.20
CA SER A 66 -1.17 8.54 -1.79
C SER A 66 0.27 8.97 -1.57
N ASP A 67 0.55 9.42 -0.36
CA ASP A 67 1.92 9.50 0.13
C ASP A 67 2.58 8.11 0.13
N GLY A 68 3.90 8.10 -0.08
CA GLY A 68 4.71 6.89 -0.06
C GLY A 68 5.00 6.44 1.36
N VAL A 69 4.79 5.15 1.63
CA VAL A 69 5.18 4.51 2.89
C VAL A 69 6.32 3.55 2.61
N THR A 70 7.47 3.81 3.19
CA THR A 70 8.64 2.92 3.07
C THR A 70 8.58 1.85 4.15
N LEU A 71 8.50 0.59 3.74
CA LEU A 71 8.72 -0.54 4.63
C LEU A 71 10.22 -0.82 4.68
N ASN A 72 10.77 -0.75 5.89
CA ASN A 72 12.16 -1.12 6.17
C ASN A 72 12.12 -2.30 7.12
N ILE A 73 12.61 -3.44 6.62
CA ILE A 73 12.83 -4.70 7.32
C ILE A 73 14.32 -4.97 7.26
#